data_AF-A0AA40ED08-F1
#
_entry.id   AF-A0AA40ED08-F1
#
_cell.length_a   1.000
_cell.length_b   1.000
_cell.length_c   1.000
_cell.angle_alpha   90.00
_cell.angle_beta   90.00
_cell.angle_gamma   90.00
#
_symmetry.space_group_name_H-M   'P 1'
#
loop_
_entity.id
_entity.type
_entity.pdbx_description
1 polymer ?
#
loop_
_entity_poly.entity_id
_entity_poly.type
_entity_poly.pdbx_seq_one_letter_code
_entity_poly.pdbx_strand_id
1 'polypeptide(L)'
;MRMIYKHATQVLPTYHSGTDPSRPGHGCLPPLDSPLWNTVACLFNNAWFYRVWCIQEIALASSALVIWGDCEIVWRWVGIAAGSIQANYYQVILKHFGMSGVSNAYLMYRISQAELDMRPLMLSFSHLVAMTRHFQATDPRDRIFGLLGLPATDSDPDNGQLFVEPDYSLPPQTVYRDYAHKALRSDTSLTLLSSVQHGFSLTSSCGTWIPQLDRDYTRSLASFKRDP
;
A
#
# COMPACT_ATOMS: atom_id res chain seq x y z
N MET A 1 -15.43 -1.67 -12.22
CA MET A 1 -15.44 -0.35 -11.55
C MET A 1 -14.35 0.48 -12.19
N ARG A 2 -14.66 1.63 -12.81
CA ARG A 2 -13.66 2.53 -13.44
C ARG A 2 -13.32 3.62 -12.43
N MET A 3 -12.05 3.77 -12.06
CA MET A 3 -11.62 4.99 -11.35
C MET A 3 -10.42 5.61 -12.06
N ILE A 4 -10.61 6.89 -12.40
CA ILE A 4 -9.79 7.71 -13.28
C ILE A 4 -9.15 8.76 -12.38
N TYR A 5 -7.84 8.65 -12.13
CA TYR A 5 -7.09 9.73 -11.51
C TYR A 5 -6.46 10.58 -12.60
N LYS A 6 -6.95 11.81 -12.79
CA LYS A 6 -6.46 12.74 -13.80
C LYS A 6 -5.43 13.67 -13.14
N HIS A 7 -4.13 13.39 -13.32
CA HIS A 7 -3.11 14.40 -13.02
C HIS A 7 -2.92 15.33 -14.21
N ALA A 8 -2.74 16.62 -13.94
CA ALA A 8 -2.51 17.65 -14.93
C ALA A 8 -1.20 17.42 -15.71
N THR A 9 -1.29 17.80 -16.99
CA THR A 9 -0.41 17.60 -18.12
C THR A 9 1.07 17.85 -17.82
N GLN A 10 1.89 16.80 -17.82
CA GLN A 10 3.28 16.90 -18.26
C GLN A 10 3.36 16.25 -19.64
N VAL A 11 3.76 17.06 -20.62
CA VAL A 11 3.99 16.62 -22.01
C VAL A 11 5.06 15.55 -21.99
N LEU A 12 4.67 14.30 -22.26
CA LEU A 12 5.62 13.20 -22.44
C LEU A 12 6.36 13.40 -23.77
N PRO A 13 7.69 13.20 -23.83
CA PRO A 13 8.38 13.07 -25.10
C PRO A 13 7.82 11.86 -25.85
N THR A 14 7.37 12.07 -27.08
CA THR A 14 6.93 10.99 -27.97
C THR A 14 8.12 10.08 -28.27
N TYR A 15 8.15 8.90 -27.65
CA TYR A 15 9.14 7.87 -27.95
C TYR A 15 8.62 7.02 -29.12
N HIS A 16 9.23 7.17 -30.29
CA HIS A 16 9.01 6.24 -31.40
C HIS A 16 9.82 4.97 -31.14
N SER A 17 9.20 3.96 -30.53
CA SER A 17 9.81 2.63 -30.42
C SER A 17 9.70 1.91 -31.76
N GLY A 18 10.82 1.75 -32.46
CA GLY A 18 10.96 0.82 -33.58
C GLY A 18 11.02 -0.63 -33.10
N THR A 19 9.94 -1.15 -32.54
CA THR A 19 9.82 -2.58 -32.20
C THR A 19 8.46 -3.13 -32.58
N ASP A 20 8.52 -4.18 -33.40
CA ASP A 20 7.44 -5.03 -33.90
C ASP A 20 6.40 -5.39 -32.81
N PRO A 21 5.10 -5.12 -33.02
CA PRO A 21 4.03 -5.37 -32.05
C PRO A 21 3.72 -6.86 -31.81
N SER A 22 4.37 -7.80 -32.52
CA SER A 22 4.07 -9.23 -32.45
C SER A 22 4.95 -10.06 -31.50
N ARG A 23 5.90 -9.45 -30.77
CA ARG A 23 6.76 -10.14 -29.80
C ARG A 23 6.63 -9.57 -28.39
N PRO A 24 6.08 -10.31 -27.41
CA PRO A 24 6.20 -9.93 -26.01
C PRO A 24 7.67 -10.09 -25.59
N GLY A 25 8.41 -8.98 -25.54
CA GLY A 25 9.79 -8.97 -25.08
C GLY A 25 9.88 -9.47 -23.64
N HIS A 26 10.66 -10.52 -23.43
CA HIS A 26 11.03 -10.97 -22.10
C HIS A 26 11.76 -9.85 -21.34
N GLY A 27 11.11 -9.33 -20.28
CA GLY A 27 11.73 -9.19 -18.96
C GLY A 27 13.01 -8.36 -18.82
N CYS A 28 13.15 -7.20 -19.48
CA CYS A 28 14.21 -6.25 -19.12
C CYS A 28 13.61 -4.91 -18.68
N LEU A 29 13.97 -4.48 -17.47
CA LEU A 29 13.77 -3.11 -17.03
C LEU A 29 14.53 -2.15 -17.98
N PRO A 30 14.07 -0.89 -18.14
CA PRO A 30 14.82 0.10 -18.90
C PRO A 30 16.25 0.24 -18.37
N PRO A 31 17.25 0.53 -19.23
CA PRO A 31 18.59 0.91 -18.79
C PRO A 31 18.53 1.97 -17.68
N LEU A 32 19.40 1.87 -16.66
CA LEU A 32 19.33 2.72 -15.46
C LEU A 32 19.54 4.22 -15.72
N ASP A 33 20.15 4.56 -16.86
CA ASP A 33 20.37 5.91 -17.36
C ASP A 33 19.22 6.43 -18.23
N SER A 34 18.21 5.60 -18.51
CA SER A 34 17.06 5.99 -19.31
C SER A 34 16.24 7.09 -18.62
N PRO A 35 15.85 8.16 -19.35
CA PRO A 35 14.98 9.20 -18.79
C PRO A 35 13.58 8.67 -18.44
N LEU A 36 13.19 7.48 -18.93
CA LEU A 36 11.93 6.83 -18.59
C LEU A 36 11.75 6.61 -17.08
N TRP A 37 12.86 6.42 -16.35
CA TRP A 37 12.79 6.25 -14.90
C TRP A 37 12.21 7.46 -14.17
N ASN A 38 12.36 8.67 -14.70
CA ASN A 38 11.71 9.86 -14.13
C ASN A 38 10.18 9.76 -14.27
N THR A 39 9.68 9.34 -15.42
CA THR A 39 8.24 9.13 -15.64
C THR A 39 7.68 8.03 -14.75
N VAL A 40 8.41 6.91 -14.63
CA VAL A 40 8.05 5.80 -13.73
C VAL A 40 8.03 6.26 -12.27
N ALA A 41 9.00 7.08 -11.87
CA ALA A 41 9.05 7.67 -10.54
C ALA A 41 7.88 8.63 -10.29
N CYS A 42 7.53 9.48 -11.25
CA CYS A 42 6.35 10.35 -11.16
C CYS A 42 5.06 9.56 -10.98
N LEU A 43 4.89 8.44 -11.70
CA LEU A 43 3.73 7.56 -11.55
C LEU A 43 3.68 6.98 -10.12
N PHE A 44 4.73 6.27 -9.69
CA PHE A 44 4.71 5.56 -8.40
C PHE A 44 4.80 6.48 -7.17
N ASN A 45 5.25 7.73 -7.32
CA ASN A 45 5.21 8.71 -6.24
C ASN A 45 3.89 9.48 -6.18
N ASN A 46 2.92 9.16 -7.03
CA ASN A 46 1.59 9.74 -6.96
C ASN A 46 0.93 9.40 -5.61
N ALA A 47 0.35 10.42 -4.95
CA ALA A 47 -0.29 10.31 -3.65
C ALA A 47 -1.41 9.24 -3.60
N TRP A 48 -2.02 8.91 -4.73
CA TRP A 48 -3.04 7.86 -4.82
C TRP A 48 -2.53 6.50 -4.31
N PHE A 49 -1.28 6.12 -4.61
CA PHE A 49 -0.68 4.87 -4.13
C PHE A 49 -0.48 4.82 -2.62
N TYR A 50 -0.69 5.93 -1.90
CA TYR A 50 -0.49 6.02 -0.46
C TYR A 50 -1.81 6.09 0.29
N ARG A 51 -2.97 6.13 -0.37
CA ARG A 51 -4.27 6.25 0.33
C ARG A 51 -4.77 4.88 0.78
N VAL A 52 -5.17 4.75 2.04
CA VAL A 52 -5.61 3.46 2.59
C VAL A 52 -6.82 2.86 1.84
N TRP A 53 -7.78 3.71 1.45
CA TRP A 53 -8.97 3.28 0.72
C TRP A 53 -8.69 2.71 -0.68
N CYS A 54 -7.62 3.17 -1.32
CA CYS A 54 -7.23 2.66 -2.64
C CYS A 54 -6.78 1.19 -2.60
N ILE A 55 -6.44 0.68 -1.41
CA ILE A 55 -6.14 -0.74 -1.21
C ILE A 55 -7.39 -1.58 -1.52
N GLN A 56 -8.55 -1.22 -0.98
CA GLN A 56 -9.81 -1.93 -1.27
C GLN A 56 -10.24 -1.76 -2.73
N GLU A 57 -10.12 -0.55 -3.27
CA GLU A 57 -10.46 -0.24 -4.67
C GLU A 57 -9.76 -1.18 -5.66
N ILE A 58 -8.52 -1.57 -5.36
CA ILE A 58 -7.76 -2.51 -6.19
C ILE A 58 -7.96 -3.96 -5.78
N ALA A 59 -7.89 -4.26 -4.48
CA ALA A 59 -7.85 -5.64 -4.01
C ALA A 59 -9.15 -6.39 -4.32
N LEU A 60 -10.28 -5.67 -4.30
CA LEU A 60 -11.62 -6.20 -4.51
C LEU A 60 -12.13 -6.00 -5.95
N ALA A 61 -11.40 -5.25 -6.78
CA ALA A 61 -11.83 -5.03 -8.16
C ALA A 61 -11.67 -6.30 -9.00
N SER A 62 -12.71 -6.66 -9.74
CA SER A 62 -12.63 -7.69 -10.79
C SER A 62 -11.80 -7.25 -12.00
N SER A 63 -11.67 -5.94 -12.21
CA SER A 63 -10.82 -5.31 -13.21
C SER A 63 -10.58 -3.84 -12.84
N ALA A 64 -9.36 -3.36 -13.08
CA ALA A 64 -8.97 -1.97 -12.82
C ALA A 64 -8.10 -1.41 -13.95
N LEU A 65 -8.27 -0.11 -14.22
CA LEU A 65 -7.48 0.67 -15.17
C LEU A 65 -6.86 1.86 -14.42
N VAL A 66 -5.57 2.09 -14.63
CA VAL A 66 -4.88 3.31 -14.25
C VAL A 66 -4.92 4.26 -15.42
N ILE A 67 -5.44 5.46 -15.18
CA ILE A 67 -5.40 6.54 -16.18
C ILE A 67 -4.23 7.44 -15.85
N TRP A 68 -3.36 7.69 -16.83
CA TRP A 68 -2.17 8.52 -16.68
C TRP A 68 -2.00 9.42 -17.90
N GLY A 69 -2.37 10.70 -17.77
CA GLY A 69 -2.51 11.59 -18.93
C GLY A 69 -3.57 11.05 -19.88
N ASP A 70 -3.18 10.84 -21.15
CA ASP A 70 -4.03 10.26 -22.19
C ASP A 70 -3.89 8.74 -22.31
N CYS A 71 -3.13 8.11 -21.41
CA CYS A 71 -2.92 6.66 -21.41
C CYS A 71 -3.90 5.94 -20.49
N GLU A 72 -4.41 4.81 -20.96
CA GLU A 72 -5.13 3.82 -20.13
C GLU A 72 -4.23 2.59 -19.95
N ILE A 73 -3.94 2.23 -18.70
CA ILE A 73 -3.02 1.14 -18.36
C ILE A 73 -3.78 0.13 -17.51
N VAL A 74 -3.84 -1.13 -17.96
CA VAL A 74 -4.43 -2.21 -17.15
C VAL A 74 -3.64 -2.40 -15.87
N TRP A 75 -4.33 -2.46 -14.72
CA TRP A 75 -3.71 -2.55 -13.40
C TRP A 75 -2.68 -3.67 -13.27
N ARG A 76 -2.99 -4.84 -13.84
CA ARG A 76 -2.07 -5.98 -13.97
C ARG A 76 -0.65 -5.57 -14.36
N TRP A 77 -0.51 -4.71 -15.37
CA TRP A 77 0.81 -4.27 -15.85
C TRP A 77 1.53 -3.35 -14.87
N VAL A 78 0.78 -2.51 -14.15
CA VAL A 78 1.33 -1.66 -13.09
C VAL A 78 1.85 -2.53 -11.94
N GLY A 79 1.09 -3.57 -11.56
CA GLY A 79 1.48 -4.53 -10.53
C GLY A 79 2.71 -5.37 -10.90
N ILE A 80 2.76 -5.90 -12.12
CA ILE A 80 3.93 -6.63 -12.64
C ILE A 80 5.17 -5.74 -12.70
N ALA A 81 5.01 -4.49 -13.16
CA ALA A 81 6.09 -3.50 -13.19
C ALA A 81 6.58 -3.20 -11.77
N ALA A 82 5.68 -2.98 -10.82
CA ALA A 82 6.03 -2.77 -9.42
C ALA A 82 6.81 -3.95 -8.83
N GLY A 83 6.38 -5.19 -9.11
CA GLY A 83 7.08 -6.40 -8.67
C GLY A 83 8.48 -6.54 -9.28
N SER A 84 8.61 -6.22 -10.57
CA SER A 84 9.89 -6.26 -11.29
C SER A 84 10.86 -5.20 -10.78
N ILE A 85 10.38 -4.00 -10.49
CA ILE A 85 11.17 -2.92 -9.88
C ILE A 85 11.58 -3.32 -8.46
N GLN A 86 10.67 -3.88 -7.66
CA GLN A 86 10.95 -4.29 -6.28
C GLN A 86 11.98 -5.43 -6.20
N ALA A 87 11.95 -6.38 -7.12
CA ALA A 87 12.96 -7.43 -7.21
C ALA A 87 14.37 -6.89 -7.53
N ASN A 88 14.45 -5.72 -8.17
CA ASN A 88 15.70 -5.06 -8.56
C ASN A 88 15.96 -3.77 -7.75
N TYR A 89 15.28 -3.60 -6.61
CA TYR A 89 15.17 -2.33 -5.88
C TYR A 89 16.52 -1.72 -5.48
N TYR A 90 17.52 -2.55 -5.17
CA TYR A 90 18.88 -2.09 -4.87
C TYR A 90 19.50 -1.26 -6.01
N GLN A 91 19.35 -1.71 -7.25
CA GLN A 91 19.90 -1.02 -8.43
C GLN A 91 19.19 0.31 -8.67
N VAL A 92 17.90 0.37 -8.33
CA VAL A 92 17.05 1.54 -8.53
C VAL A 92 17.28 2.60 -7.45
N ILE A 93 17.50 2.21 -6.18
CA ILE A 93 17.86 3.13 -5.10
C ILE A 93 19.23 3.78 -5.33
N LEU A 94 20.23 3.02 -5.82
CA LEU A 94 21.57 3.57 -6.10
C LEU A 94 21.55 4.73 -7.10
N LYS A 95 20.47 4.88 -7.87
CA LYS A 95 20.23 6.00 -8.79
C LYS A 95 19.26 7.06 -8.26
N HIS A 96 18.87 6.97 -6.98
CA HIS A 96 18.08 7.96 -6.25
C HIS A 96 16.69 8.30 -6.84
N PHE A 97 16.04 7.37 -7.55
CA PHE A 97 14.69 7.63 -8.11
C PHE A 97 13.57 7.78 -7.07
N GLY A 98 13.81 7.43 -5.80
CA GLY A 98 12.91 7.73 -4.68
C GLY A 98 11.47 7.23 -4.85
N MET A 99 11.26 5.97 -5.27
CA MET A 99 9.93 5.44 -5.65
C MET A 99 9.26 4.63 -4.54
N SER A 100 8.89 5.29 -3.43
CA SER A 100 8.35 4.56 -2.27
C SER A 100 7.00 3.88 -2.53
N GLY A 101 6.21 4.39 -3.48
CA GLY A 101 4.90 3.81 -3.83
C GLY A 101 4.98 2.54 -4.67
N VAL A 102 6.16 2.14 -5.16
CA VAL A 102 6.37 0.82 -5.80
C VAL A 102 5.98 -0.30 -4.85
N SER A 103 6.41 -0.22 -3.59
CA SER A 103 6.07 -1.25 -2.58
C SER A 103 4.56 -1.29 -2.30
N ASN A 104 3.89 -0.14 -2.36
CA ASN A 104 2.44 -0.04 -2.16
C ASN A 104 1.67 -0.67 -3.32
N ALA A 105 2.03 -0.29 -4.55
CA ALA A 105 1.43 -0.85 -5.76
C ALA A 105 1.62 -2.37 -5.83
N TYR A 106 2.81 -2.86 -5.48
CA TYR A 106 3.06 -4.30 -5.43
C TYR A 106 2.25 -4.99 -4.34
N LEU A 107 2.13 -4.40 -3.14
CA LEU A 107 1.27 -4.96 -2.09
C LEU A 107 -0.18 -5.05 -2.56
N MET A 108 -0.74 -3.97 -3.09
CA MET A 108 -2.11 -3.93 -3.64
C MET A 108 -2.31 -4.99 -4.73
N TYR A 109 -1.34 -5.17 -5.62
CA TYR A 109 -1.35 -6.21 -6.64
C TYR A 109 -1.34 -7.61 -6.03
N ARG A 110 -0.48 -7.86 -5.03
CA ARG A 110 -0.33 -9.19 -4.41
C ARG A 110 -1.55 -9.63 -3.62
N ILE A 111 -2.33 -8.71 -3.06
CA ILE A 111 -3.56 -9.04 -2.31
C ILE A 111 -4.83 -8.99 -3.16
N SER A 112 -4.73 -8.61 -4.44
CA SER A 112 -5.87 -8.56 -5.36
C SER A 112 -6.37 -9.95 -5.71
N GLN A 113 -7.70 -10.13 -5.71
CA GLN A 113 -8.36 -11.41 -6.00
C GLN A 113 -8.50 -11.70 -7.49
N ALA A 114 -8.40 -10.68 -8.35
CA ALA A 114 -8.67 -10.80 -9.79
C ALA A 114 -7.42 -11.09 -10.63
N GLU A 115 -6.22 -10.92 -10.06
CA GLU A 115 -4.97 -11.04 -10.81
C GLU A 115 -4.53 -12.51 -10.92
N LEU A 116 -4.59 -13.07 -12.14
CA LEU A 116 -4.40 -14.50 -12.39
C LEU A 116 -2.93 -14.95 -12.45
N ASP A 117 -1.98 -14.02 -12.54
CA ASP A 117 -0.56 -14.36 -12.71
C ASP A 117 0.05 -15.00 -11.45
N MET A 118 -0.52 -14.71 -10.28
CA MET A 118 -0.04 -15.22 -8.99
C MET A 118 -1.23 -15.53 -8.10
N ARG A 119 -1.09 -16.55 -7.25
CA ARG A 119 -2.08 -16.75 -6.18
C ARG A 119 -2.09 -15.52 -5.25
N PRO A 120 -3.28 -14.98 -4.92
CA PRO A 120 -3.38 -13.85 -3.99
C PRO A 120 -2.68 -14.16 -2.67
N LEU A 121 -1.94 -13.18 -2.16
CA LEU A 121 -1.30 -13.22 -0.87
C LEU A 121 -2.39 -13.13 0.20
N MET A 122 -2.57 -14.22 0.95
CA MET A 122 -3.44 -14.25 2.11
C MET A 122 -2.66 -13.87 3.36
N LEU A 123 -3.17 -12.87 4.08
CA LEU A 123 -2.58 -12.30 5.29
C LEU A 123 -3.60 -12.38 6.42
N SER A 124 -3.14 -12.44 7.67
CA SER A 124 -4.01 -12.12 8.80
C SER A 124 -4.31 -10.63 8.83
N PHE A 125 -5.40 -10.24 9.47
CA PHE A 125 -5.79 -8.85 9.59
C PHE A 125 -4.68 -8.02 10.26
N SER A 126 -4.02 -8.57 11.29
CA SER A 126 -2.86 -7.94 11.94
C SER A 126 -1.69 -7.69 10.98
N HIS A 127 -1.40 -8.63 10.07
CA HIS A 127 -0.35 -8.42 9.06
C HIS A 127 -0.74 -7.36 8.04
N LEU A 128 -2.01 -7.31 7.62
CA LEU A 128 -2.52 -6.23 6.75
C LEU A 128 -2.32 -4.86 7.41
N VAL A 129 -2.73 -4.70 8.66
CA VAL A 129 -2.55 -3.45 9.42
C VAL A 129 -1.06 -3.07 9.50
N ALA A 130 -0.19 -4.03 9.82
CA ALA A 130 1.25 -3.78 9.92
C ALA A 130 1.87 -3.36 8.58
N MET A 131 1.52 -4.04 7.48
CA MET A 131 2.06 -3.77 6.15
C MET A 131 1.52 -2.49 5.51
N THR A 132 0.37 -2.01 5.97
CA THR A 132 -0.30 -0.82 5.42
C THR A 132 -0.21 0.39 6.35
N ARG A 133 0.51 0.30 7.48
CA ARG A 133 0.59 1.37 8.48
C ARG A 133 1.06 2.72 7.94
N HIS A 134 1.93 2.72 6.92
CA HIS A 134 2.45 3.94 6.29
C HIS A 134 1.49 4.54 5.25
N PHE A 135 0.35 3.92 4.99
CA PHE A 135 -0.69 4.50 4.16
C PHE A 135 -1.35 5.68 4.88
N GLN A 136 -1.65 6.70 4.10
CA GLN A 136 -2.32 7.92 4.49
C GLN A 136 -3.82 7.65 4.68
N ALA A 137 -4.32 8.15 5.79
CA ALA A 137 -5.70 8.08 6.20
C ALA A 137 -6.08 9.43 6.81
N THR A 138 -7.06 10.11 6.21
CA THR A 138 -7.57 11.39 6.70
C THR A 138 -8.26 11.21 8.04
N ASP A 139 -9.11 10.18 8.15
CA ASP A 139 -9.62 9.74 9.43
C ASP A 139 -8.65 8.72 10.04
N PRO A 140 -8.15 8.93 11.26
CA PRO A 140 -7.25 7.97 11.90
C PRO A 140 -7.81 6.55 12.01
N ARG A 141 -9.14 6.40 12.10
CA ARG A 141 -9.82 5.10 12.20
C ARG A 141 -9.73 4.27 10.93
N ASP A 142 -9.55 4.91 9.77
CA ASP A 142 -9.45 4.22 8.48
C ASP A 142 -8.20 3.33 8.36
N ARG A 143 -7.22 3.49 9.25
CA ARG A 143 -6.09 2.54 9.36
C ARG A 143 -6.52 1.14 9.78
N ILE A 144 -7.70 1.01 10.39
CA ILE A 144 -8.37 -0.25 10.67
C ILE A 144 -9.55 -0.42 9.73
N PHE A 145 -10.46 0.56 9.70
CA PHE A 145 -11.73 0.44 8.97
C PHE A 145 -11.56 0.38 7.45
N GLY A 146 -10.55 1.05 6.90
CA GLY A 146 -10.19 1.00 5.50
C GLY A 146 -9.65 -0.37 5.04
N LEU A 147 -9.44 -1.32 5.95
CA LEU A 147 -8.99 -2.68 5.64
C LEU A 147 -10.06 -3.74 5.88
N LEU A 148 -11.17 -3.41 6.56
CA LEU A 148 -12.19 -4.38 6.97
C LEU A 148 -12.90 -5.07 5.81
N GLY A 149 -12.94 -4.46 4.62
CA GLY A 149 -13.51 -5.09 3.43
C GLY A 149 -12.59 -6.10 2.74
N LEU A 150 -11.34 -6.25 3.21
CA LEU A 150 -10.39 -7.18 2.62
C LEU A 150 -10.52 -8.57 3.25
N PRO A 151 -10.54 -9.65 2.46
CA PRO A 151 -10.46 -11.00 3.00
C PRO A 151 -9.11 -11.20 3.71
N ALA A 152 -9.14 -11.83 4.88
CA ALA A 152 -7.97 -12.19 5.65
C ALA A 152 -8.09 -13.62 6.17
N THR A 153 -7.01 -14.19 6.70
CA THR A 153 -7.05 -15.57 7.23
C THR A 153 -7.95 -15.73 8.47
N ASP A 154 -8.27 -14.61 9.13
CA ASP A 154 -9.00 -14.52 10.40
C ASP A 154 -10.22 -13.56 10.32
N SER A 155 -10.63 -13.17 9.11
CA SER A 155 -11.87 -12.44 8.86
C SER A 155 -12.40 -12.70 7.46
N ASP A 156 -13.71 -12.79 7.33
CA ASP A 156 -14.42 -13.06 6.09
C ASP A 156 -15.54 -12.02 5.89
N PRO A 157 -15.24 -10.88 5.24
CA PRO A 157 -16.20 -9.80 5.06
C PRO A 157 -17.41 -10.19 4.20
N ASP A 158 -17.24 -11.10 3.23
CA ASP A 158 -18.31 -11.56 2.35
C ASP A 158 -19.39 -12.35 3.13
N ASN A 159 -18.98 -13.00 4.22
CA ASN A 159 -19.87 -13.69 5.16
C ASN A 159 -20.20 -12.87 6.41
N GLY A 160 -19.91 -11.56 6.41
CA GLY A 160 -20.20 -10.65 7.53
C GLY A 160 -19.32 -10.87 8.76
N GLN A 161 -18.24 -11.64 8.65
CA GLN A 161 -17.29 -11.91 9.74
C GLN A 161 -16.17 -10.87 9.72
N LEU A 162 -16.48 -9.65 10.14
CA LEU A 162 -15.49 -8.59 10.22
C LEU A 162 -14.50 -8.79 11.37
N PHE A 163 -13.28 -8.28 11.19
CA PHE A 163 -12.32 -8.27 12.28
C PHE A 163 -12.78 -7.33 13.40
N VAL A 164 -13.27 -6.14 13.12
CA VAL A 164 -13.99 -5.33 14.13
C VAL A 164 -15.16 -4.65 13.45
N GLU A 165 -16.19 -4.30 14.22
CA GLU A 165 -17.32 -3.53 13.69
C GLU A 165 -16.91 -2.06 13.49
N PRO A 166 -17.17 -1.46 12.32
CA PRO A 166 -16.84 -0.07 12.07
C PRO A 166 -17.82 0.86 12.79
N ASP A 167 -17.32 1.67 13.71
CA ASP A 167 -18.08 2.70 14.41
C ASP A 167 -17.33 4.03 14.46
N TYR A 168 -17.73 4.96 13.59
CA TYR A 168 -17.17 6.31 13.50
C TYR A 168 -17.71 7.27 14.58
N SER A 169 -18.57 6.82 15.48
CA SER A 169 -18.91 7.59 16.68
C SER A 169 -17.83 7.45 17.77
N LEU A 170 -17.00 6.41 17.69
CA LEU A 170 -15.96 6.14 18.68
C LEU A 170 -14.70 6.98 18.47
N PRO A 171 -14.01 7.36 19.56
CA PRO A 171 -12.67 7.93 19.47
C PRO A 171 -11.66 6.93 18.85
N PRO A 172 -10.65 7.39 18.11
CA PRO A 172 -9.66 6.51 17.47
C PRO A 172 -8.93 5.58 18.45
N GLN A 173 -8.65 6.07 19.66
CA GLN A 173 -7.96 5.28 20.69
C GLN A 173 -8.80 4.09 21.15
N THR A 174 -10.12 4.24 21.20
CA THR A 174 -11.06 3.15 21.49
C THR A 174 -11.00 2.10 20.38
N VAL A 175 -11.04 2.54 19.11
CA VAL A 175 -10.94 1.63 17.96
C VAL A 175 -9.62 0.84 17.97
N TYR A 176 -8.50 1.50 18.24
CA TYR A 176 -7.19 0.82 18.31
C TYR A 176 -7.08 -0.16 19.48
N ARG A 177 -7.67 0.19 20.63
CA ARG A 177 -7.74 -0.70 21.79
C ARG A 177 -8.57 -1.94 21.48
N ASP A 178 -9.73 -1.77 20.87
CA ASP A 178 -10.66 -2.87 20.60
C ASP A 178 -10.07 -3.81 19.52
N TYR A 179 -9.42 -3.23 18.50
CA TYR A 179 -8.57 -3.97 17.56
C TYR A 179 -7.47 -4.77 18.29
N ALA A 180 -6.69 -4.13 19.16
CA ALA A 180 -5.58 -4.76 19.86
C ALA A 180 -6.05 -5.91 20.78
N HIS A 181 -7.18 -5.73 21.48
CA HIS A 181 -7.78 -6.78 22.29
C HIS A 181 -8.21 -7.99 21.46
N LYS A 182 -8.83 -7.77 20.30
CA LYS A 182 -9.21 -8.89 19.43
C LYS A 182 -7.98 -9.58 18.86
N ALA A 183 -7.00 -8.81 18.35
CA ALA A 183 -5.75 -9.34 17.82
C ALA A 183 -4.98 -10.21 18.82
N LEU A 184 -4.88 -9.80 20.10
CA LEU A 184 -4.25 -10.63 21.13
C LEU A 184 -4.98 -11.94 21.43
N ARG A 185 -6.29 -12.03 21.14
CA ARG A 185 -7.10 -13.23 21.39
C ARG A 185 -7.14 -14.16 20.19
N SER A 186 -7.05 -13.61 18.98
CA SER A 186 -7.16 -14.37 17.73
C SER A 186 -5.81 -14.76 17.12
N ASP A 187 -4.76 -13.97 17.38
CA ASP A 187 -3.45 -14.12 16.74
C ASP A 187 -2.47 -14.84 17.67
N THR A 188 -1.80 -15.88 17.16
CA THR A 188 -0.66 -16.52 17.83
C THR A 188 0.66 -15.84 17.49
N SER A 189 0.66 -14.91 16.53
CA SER A 189 1.80 -14.10 16.13
C SER A 189 2.01 -12.89 17.04
N LEU A 190 3.27 -12.49 17.19
CA LEU A 190 3.66 -11.25 17.86
C LEU A 190 3.53 -10.01 16.96
N THR A 191 2.82 -10.11 15.83
CA THR A 191 2.66 -9.03 14.83
C THR A 191 2.02 -7.77 15.41
N LEU A 192 1.06 -7.91 16.32
CA LEU A 192 0.49 -6.76 17.03
C LEU A 192 1.57 -6.04 17.85
N LEU A 193 2.34 -6.79 18.64
CA LEU A 193 3.35 -6.23 19.53
C LEU A 193 4.53 -5.64 18.75
N SER A 194 4.91 -6.21 17.61
CA SER A 194 5.92 -5.62 16.72
C SER A 194 5.43 -4.33 16.06
N SER A 195 4.11 -4.11 16.01
CA SER A 195 3.50 -2.88 15.52
C SER A 195 3.38 -1.80 16.59
N VAL A 196 3.68 -2.09 17.85
CA VAL A 196 3.69 -1.08 18.92
C VAL A 196 4.91 -0.19 18.75
N GLN A 197 4.66 1.10 18.60
CA GLN A 197 5.70 2.13 18.61
C GLN A 197 5.25 3.30 19.47
N HIS A 198 6.14 3.74 20.34
CA HIS A 198 5.98 4.95 21.12
C HIS A 198 6.99 5.99 20.65
N GLY A 199 6.51 7.23 20.54
CA GLY A 199 7.42 8.37 20.48
C GLY A 199 8.05 8.66 21.85
N PHE A 200 8.68 9.81 21.99
CA PHE A 200 9.35 10.24 23.24
C PHE A 200 8.40 10.46 24.43
N SER A 201 7.09 10.48 24.21
CA SER A 201 6.10 10.67 25.26
C SER A 201 5.14 9.48 25.31
N LEU A 202 5.14 8.80 26.46
CA LEU A 202 4.13 7.81 26.85
C LEU A 202 2.88 8.58 27.29
N THR A 203 1.87 8.64 26.43
CA THR A 203 0.57 9.16 26.82
C THR A 203 -0.15 8.11 27.66
N SER A 204 -0.40 8.43 28.93
CA SER A 204 -1.03 7.55 29.93
C SER A 204 -2.50 7.21 29.67
N SER A 205 -3.10 7.76 28.61
CA SER A 205 -4.52 7.56 28.30
C SER A 205 -4.86 6.19 27.70
N CYS A 206 -3.85 5.41 27.27
CA CYS A 206 -4.02 4.09 26.69
C CYS A 206 -2.93 3.14 27.17
N GLY A 207 -3.20 1.83 27.20
CA GLY A 207 -2.19 0.81 27.54
C GLY A 207 -1.00 0.88 26.60
N THR A 208 0.23 0.82 27.13
CA THR A 208 1.47 0.91 26.33
C THR A 208 1.61 -0.20 25.30
N TRP A 209 0.91 -1.31 25.47
CA TRP A 209 0.90 -2.40 24.50
C TRP A 209 -0.04 -2.17 23.31
N ILE A 210 -0.79 -1.06 23.27
CA ILE A 210 -1.74 -0.74 22.19
C ILE A 210 -1.03 0.10 21.12
N PRO A 211 -1.02 -0.33 19.84
CA PRO A 211 -0.38 0.41 18.78
C PRO A 211 -1.11 1.73 18.50
N GLN A 212 -0.38 2.84 18.52
CA GLN A 212 -0.87 4.15 18.12
C GLN A 212 -0.71 4.30 16.60
N LEU A 213 -1.71 3.81 15.86
CA LEU A 213 -1.63 3.68 14.40
C LEU A 213 -1.65 5.04 13.70
N ASP A 214 -2.23 6.06 14.32
CA ASP A 214 -2.30 7.45 13.86
C ASP A 214 -0.96 8.21 13.89
N ARG A 215 0.03 7.70 14.64
CA ARG A 215 1.36 8.32 14.72
C ARG A 215 2.28 7.85 13.61
N ASP A 216 3.19 8.72 13.20
CA ASP A 216 4.20 8.43 12.20
C ASP A 216 5.01 7.18 12.58
N TYR A 217 5.02 6.21 11.66
CA TYR A 217 5.80 4.98 11.82
C TYR A 217 7.28 5.26 11.57
N THR A 218 8.11 5.15 12.60
CA THR A 218 9.55 5.32 12.49
C THR A 218 10.21 3.96 12.28
N ARG A 219 10.85 3.74 11.14
CA ARG A 219 11.66 2.53 10.87
C ARG A 219 13.06 2.57 11.52
N SER A 220 13.38 3.66 12.22
CA SER A 220 14.68 3.92 12.83
C SER A 220 14.51 4.16 14.33
N LEU A 221 15.35 3.52 15.14
CA LEU A 221 15.52 3.86 16.56
C LEU A 221 16.29 5.17 16.75
N ALA A 222 16.99 5.64 15.71
CA ALA A 222 17.69 6.91 15.70
C ALA A 222 16.74 8.04 15.28
N SER A 223 16.74 9.11 16.07
CA SER A 223 15.95 10.31 15.83
C SER A 223 16.48 11.07 14.61
N PHE A 224 15.61 11.39 13.65
CA PHE A 224 15.83 12.55 12.82
C PHE A 224 15.34 13.76 13.62
N LYS A 225 16.28 14.55 14.16
CA LYS A 225 15.95 15.95 14.46
C LYS A 225 15.52 16.57 13.14
N ARG A 226 14.23 16.89 13.00
CA ARG A 226 13.84 17.91 12.04
C ARG A 226 14.36 19.22 12.64
N ASP A 227 15.47 19.71 12.11
CA ASP A 227 15.88 21.09 12.39
C ASP A 227 14.76 22.04 11.92
N PRO A 228 14.49 23.11 12.68
CA PRO A 228 13.36 24.01 12.47
C PRO A 228 13.38 24.76 11.14
#